data_AF-A0A354BGJ8-F1
#
_entry.id   AF-A0A354BGJ8-F1
#
_cell.length_a   1.000
_cell.length_b   1.000
_cell.length_c   1.000
_cell.angle_alpha   90.00
_cell.angle_beta   90.00
_cell.angle_gamma   90.00
#
_symmetry.space_group_name_H-M   'P 1'
#
loop_
_entity.id
_entity.type
_entity.pdbx_description
1 polymer ?
#
loop_
_entity_poly.entity_id
_entity_poly.type
_entity_poly.pdbx_seq_one_letter_code
_entity_poly.pdbx_strand_id
1 'polypeptide(L)' 'EAGLAQARHIGTQTQYDNVSHKGHHDHLICTGCGKIVEFENCDIERLQEEVATKNGFTITTHRLELYGLCSRCRH' A
#
# COMPACT_ATOMS: atom_id res chain seq x y z
N GLU A 1 9.56 -22.55 -4.01
CA GLU A 1 9.38 -21.17 -3.51
C GLU A 1 7.92 -20.74 -3.55
N ALA A 2 7.17 -21.03 -2.48
CA ALA A 2 5.78 -20.59 -2.33
C ALA A 2 5.77 -19.11 -1.96
N GLY A 3 5.28 -18.25 -2.86
CA GLY A 3 5.12 -16.83 -2.59
C GLY A 3 4.25 -16.62 -1.35
N LEU A 4 4.79 -15.94 -0.36
CA LEU A 4 4.05 -15.60 0.87
C LEU A 4 2.89 -14.69 0.47
N ALA A 5 1.66 -15.19 0.55
CA ALA A 5 0.49 -14.35 0.36
C ALA A 5 0.30 -13.48 1.61
N GLN A 6 0.27 -12.16 1.45
CA GLN A 6 -0.06 -11.27 2.57
C GLN A 6 -1.59 -11.17 2.66
N ALA A 7 -2.15 -11.61 3.78
CA ALA A 7 -3.58 -11.46 4.04
C ALA A 7 -3.86 -10.04 4.58
N ARG A 8 -4.80 -9.33 3.95
CA ARG A 8 -5.31 -8.04 4.41
C ARG A 8 -6.80 -8.13 4.69
N HIS A 9 -7.21 -7.62 5.85
CA HIS A 9 -8.62 -7.55 6.24
C HIS A 9 -9.19 -6.17 5.89
N ILE A 10 -10.14 -6.13 4.95
CA ILE A 10 -10.85 -4.92 4.54
C ILE A 10 -12.34 -5.14 4.86
N GLY A 11 -12.81 -4.59 5.97
CA GLY A 11 -14.16 -4.84 6.46
C GLY A 11 -14.37 -6.33 6.80
N THR A 12 -15.32 -6.98 6.12
CA THR A 12 -15.61 -8.43 6.29
C THR A 12 -14.86 -9.31 5.28
N GLN A 13 -14.07 -8.73 4.37
CA GLN A 13 -13.38 -9.47 3.33
C GLN A 13 -11.89 -9.58 3.65
N THR A 14 -11.35 -10.79 3.53
CA THR A 14 -9.90 -11.02 3.55
C THR A 14 -9.43 -11.13 2.12
N GLN A 15 -8.53 -10.26 1.69
CA GLN A 15 -7.90 -10.31 0.38
C GLN A 15 -6.45 -10.77 0.54
N TYR A 16 -5.99 -11.61 -0.39
CA TYR A 16 -4.64 -12.17 -0.40
C TYR A 16 -3.85 -11.55 -1.54
N ASP A 17 -2.79 -10.81 -1.21
CA ASP A 17 -1.90 -10.24 -2.21
C ASP A 17 -0.78 -11.22 -2.53
N ASN A 18 -0.59 -11.49 -3.82
CA ASN A 18 0.52 -12.32 -4.30
C ASN A 18 1.81 -11.51 -4.26
N VAL A 19 2.68 -11.80 -3.28
CA VAL A 19 4.03 -11.20 -3.16
C VAL A 19 5.00 -11.86 -4.14
N SER A 20 4.60 -12.01 -5.41
CA SER A 20 5.46 -12.55 -6.46
C SER A 20 6.02 -11.43 -7.33
N HIS A 21 7.24 -10.99 -6.99
CA HIS A 21 8.20 -10.32 -7.87
C HIS A 21 7.77 -9.06 -8.63
N LYS A 22 6.77 -8.31 -8.15
CA LYS A 22 6.58 -6.91 -8.57
C LYS A 22 7.25 -6.01 -7.54
N GLY A 23 7.99 -5.00 -7.98
CA GLY A 23 8.71 -4.06 -7.13
C GLY A 23 7.82 -3.43 -6.05
N HIS A 24 8.45 -2.73 -5.10
CA HIS A 24 7.75 -2.02 -4.04
C HIS A 24 6.63 -1.13 -4.61
N HIS A 25 5.39 -1.30 -4.12
CA HIS A 25 4.22 -0.51 -4.52
C HIS A 25 3.30 -0.27 -3.34
N ASP A 26 2.64 0.88 -3.38
CA ASP A 26 1.67 1.35 -2.40
C ASP A 26 0.24 1.14 -2.89
N HIS A 27 -0.73 1.31 -1.98
CA HIS A 27 -2.13 0.98 -2.27
C HIS A 27 -3.06 2.16 -2.03
N LEU A 28 -3.98 2.40 -2.96
CA LEU A 28 -5.14 3.27 -2.78
C LEU A 28 -6.41 2.41 -2.76
N ILE A 29 -7.11 2.41 -1.62
CA ILE A 29 -8.20 1.49 -1.29
C ILE A 29 -9.52 2.25 -1.17
N CYS A 30 -10.53 1.80 -1.91
CA CYS A 30 -11.89 2.31 -1.84
C CYS A 30 -12.63 1.68 -0.65
N THR A 31 -13.04 2.49 0.31
CA THR A 31 -13.82 2.04 1.48
C THR A 31 -15.28 1.72 1.14
N GLY A 32 -15.80 2.18 -0.01
CA GLY A 32 -17.18 1.93 -0.43
C GLY A 32 -17.38 0.59 -1.16
N CYS A 33 -16.39 0.13 -1.93
CA CYS A 33 -16.53 -1.08 -2.75
C CYS A 33 -15.31 -2.03 -2.70
N GLY A 34 -14.28 -1.71 -1.91
CA GLY A 34 -13.07 -2.53 -1.79
C GLY A 34 -12.13 -2.47 -3.00
N LYS A 35 -12.37 -1.60 -3.99
CA LYS A 35 -11.44 -1.41 -5.13
C LYS A 35 -10.06 -1.01 -4.63
N ILE A 36 -9.02 -1.70 -5.09
CA ILE A 36 -7.62 -1.37 -4.82
C ILE A 36 -6.94 -0.90 -6.11
N VAL A 37 -6.09 0.11 -5.98
CA VAL A 37 -5.19 0.60 -7.03
C VAL A 37 -3.76 0.57 -6.48
N GLU A 38 -2.88 -0.19 -7.12
CA GLU A 38 -1.44 -0.17 -6.87
C GLU A 38 -0.84 1.09 -7.51
N PHE A 39 0.08 1.77 -6.82
CA PHE A 39 0.82 2.90 -7.37
C PHE A 39 2.23 2.99 -6.77
N GLU A 40 3.10 3.72 -7.46
CA GLU A 40 4.45 4.06 -7.00
C GLU A 40 4.67 5.56 -7.22
N ASN A 41 5.32 6.22 -6.26
CA ASN A 41 5.62 7.65 -6.36
C ASN A 41 6.98 7.98 -5.75
N CYS A 42 7.96 8.28 -6.60
CA CYS A 42 9.33 8.58 -6.19
C CYS A 42 9.46 9.76 -5.21
N ASP A 43 8.55 10.75 -5.27
CA ASP A 43 8.58 11.87 -4.34
C ASP A 43 8.14 11.46 -2.94
N ILE A 44 7.12 10.60 -2.84
CA ILE A 44 6.69 10.05 -1.57
C ILE A 44 7.81 9.20 -0.94
N GLU A 45 8.43 8.32 -1.73
CA GLU A 45 9.57 7.49 -1.29
C GLU A 45 10.72 8.34 -0.74
N ARG A 46 11.11 9.39 -1.49
CA ARG A 46 12.14 10.33 -1.06
C ARG A 46 11.77 11.03 0.25
N LEU A 47 10.52 11.47 0.40
CA LEU A 47 10.07 12.13 1.63
C LEU A 47 10.10 11.20 2.84
N GLN A 48 9.77 9.92 2.67
CA GLN A 48 9.87 8.94 3.75
C GLN A 48 11.33 8.78 4.21
N GLU A 49 12.26 8.64 3.27
CA GLU A 49 13.70 8.52 3.58
C GLU A 49 14.25 9.78 4.26
N GLU A 50 13.83 10.97 3.80
CA GLU A 50 14.20 12.24 4.44
C GLU A 50 13.71 12.33 5.88
N VAL A 51 12.47 11.90 6.15
CA VAL A 51 11.92 11.87 7.51
C VAL A 51 12.70 10.88 8.38
N ALA A 52 13.00 9.69 7.87
CA ALA A 52 13.77 8.69 8.60
C ALA A 52 15.17 9.22 8.95
N THR A 53 15.88 9.75 7.96
CA THR A 53 17.22 10.33 8.12
C THR A 53 17.22 11.45 9.16
N LYS A 54 16.26 12.39 9.09
CA LYS A 54 16.16 13.51 10.05
C LYS A 54 15.94 13.05 11.49
N ASN A 55 15.37 11.87 11.69
CA ASN A 55 15.11 11.30 13.01
C ASN A 55 16.12 10.22 13.41
N GLY A 56 17.17 9.98 12.61
CA GLY A 56 18.20 8.99 12.91
C GLY A 56 17.78 7.54 12.72
N PHE A 57 16.80 7.28 11.85
CA PHE A 57 16.33 5.93 11.50
C PHE A 57 16.86 5.51 10.12
N THR A 58 17.06 4.20 9.94
CA THR A 58 17.25 3.57 8.64
C THR A 58 16.00 2.77 8.30
N ILE A 59 15.39 3.02 7.13
CA ILE A 59 14.19 2.30 6.69
C ILE A 59 14.59 0.89 6.27
N THR A 60 13.96 -0.12 6.88
CA THR A 60 14.10 -1.53 6.47
C THR A 60 12.89 -2.03 5.68
N THR A 61 11.73 -1.41 5.89
CA THR A 61 10.48 -1.65 5.18
C THR A 61 9.51 -0.51 5.47
N HIS A 62 8.56 -0.28 4.58
CA HIS A 62 7.41 0.59 4.82
C HIS A 62 6.16 0.02 4.15
N ARG A 63 5.01 0.55 4.55
CA ARG A 63 3.71 0.25 3.97
C ARG A 63 2.90 1.53 3.92
N LEU A 64 2.60 2.03 2.72
CA LEU A 64 1.66 3.14 2.53
C LEU A 64 0.35 2.63 1.93
N GLU A 65 -0.73 2.92 2.65
CA GLU A 65 -2.11 2.64 2.25
C GLU A 65 -2.92 3.92 2.39
N LEU A 66 -3.55 4.34 1.30
CA LEU A 66 -4.46 5.48 1.25
C LEU A 66 -5.89 4.95 1.18
N TYR A 67 -6.79 5.48 2.01
CA TYR A 67 -8.18 5.06 2.05
C TYR A 67 -9.09 6.20 1.59
N GLY A 68 -10.02 5.91 0.71
CA GLY A 68 -10.96 6.91 0.20
C GLY A 68 -12.14 6.30 -0.54
N LEU A 69 -12.85 7.11 -1.33
CA LEU A 69 -13.93 6.65 -2.20
C LEU A 69 -13.48 6.75 -3.66
N CYS A 70 -13.61 5.66 -4.42
CA CYS A 70 -13.35 5.69 -5.86
C CYS A 70 -14.44 6.50 -6.58
N SER A 71 -14.18 6.88 -7.84
CA SER A 71 -15.13 7.66 -8.63
C SER A 71 -16.53 7.05 -8.69
N ARG A 72 -16.65 5.71 -8.69
CA ARG A 72 -17.94 5.03 -8.69
C ARG A 72 -18.70 5.09 -7.36
N CYS A 73 -18.01 5.29 -6.23
CA CYS A 73 -18.64 5.31 -4.90
C CYS A 73 -18.83 6.73 -4.36
N ARG A 74 -18.30 7.75 -5.04
CA ARG A 74 -18.56 9.17 -4.74
C ARG A 74 -19.82 9.71 -5.45
N HIS A 75 -20.47 8.85 -6.23
CA HIS A 75 -21.70 9.10 -6.98
C HIS A 75 -22.68 7.98 -6.66
#